data_AF-A0A1W1BSY2-F1
#
_entry.id   AF-A0A1W1BSY2-F1
#
_cell.length_a   1.000
_cell.length_b   1.000
_cell.length_c   1.000
_cell.angle_alpha   90.00
_cell.angle_beta   90.00
_cell.angle_gamma   90.00
#
_symmetry.space_group_name_H-M   'P 1'
#
loop_
_entity.id
_entity.type
_entity.pdbx_description
1 polymer ?
#
loop_
_entity_poly.entity_id
_entity_poly.type
_entity_poly.pdbx_seq_one_letter_code
_entity_poly.pdbx_strand_id
1 'polypeptide(L)' 'MSVAKDIGCNNEVCRDHDKCQRAAIFHNKTAREVKKFGGTPDKGCGKFLPLEKR' A
#
# COMPACT_ATOMS: atom_id res chain seq x y z
N MET A 1 -3.65 -2.04 -15.91
CA MET A 1 -4.61 -1.27 -15.09
C MET A 1 -3.89 -0.60 -13.92
N SER A 2 -3.91 0.73 -13.91
CA SER A 2 -3.40 1.55 -12.81
C SER A 2 -4.40 1.49 -11.65
N VAL A 3 -3.91 1.20 -10.44
CA VAL A 3 -4.75 1.16 -9.24
C VAL A 3 -4.78 2.57 -8.66
N ALA A 4 -5.97 3.10 -8.41
CA ALA A 4 -6.15 4.44 -7.87
C ALA A 4 -5.37 4.63 -6.55
N LYS A 5 -4.87 5.85 -6.30
CA LYS A 5 -3.99 6.14 -5.15
C LYS A 5 -4.72 6.10 -3.80
N ASP A 6 -6.03 6.32 -3.81
CA ASP A 6 -6.96 6.27 -2.68
C ASP A 6 -7.39 4.85 -2.26
N ILE A 7 -6.87 3.82 -2.94
CA ILE A 7 -7.07 2.41 -2.55
C ILE A 7 -5.94 1.97 -1.61
N GLY A 8 -6.32 1.65 -0.38
CA GLY A 8 -5.44 1.20 0.69
C GLY A 8 -5.02 -0.27 0.56
N CYS A 9 -3.95 -0.62 1.26
CA CYS A 9 -3.36 -1.95 1.30
C CYS A 9 -3.23 -2.45 2.73
N ASN A 10 -3.97 -3.51 3.08
CA ASN A 10 -3.87 -4.17 4.39
C ASN A 10 -2.85 -5.33 4.42
N ASN A 11 -1.94 -5.38 3.43
CA ASN A 11 -0.90 -6.40 3.42
C ASN A 11 0.28 -5.99 4.29
N GLU A 12 0.22 -6.35 5.57
CA GLU A 12 1.25 -6.06 6.59
C GLU A 12 2.53 -6.88 6.38
N VAL A 13 2.46 -8.01 5.66
CA VAL A 13 3.64 -8.85 5.38
C VAL A 13 4.44 -8.38 4.15
N CYS A 14 4.02 -7.31 3.49
CA CYS A 14 4.74 -6.79 2.32
C CYS A 14 6.04 -6.11 2.76
N ARG A 15 7.17 -6.44 2.11
CA ARG A 15 8.49 -5.84 2.37
C ARG A 15 8.48 -4.31 2.43
N ASP A 16 7.75 -3.69 1.51
CA ASP A 16 7.66 -2.24 1.38
C ASP A 16 6.44 -1.63 2.08
N HIS A 17 5.79 -2.38 2.99
CA HIS A 17 4.60 -1.93 3.72
C HIS A 17 4.82 -0.55 4.35
N ASP A 18 5.88 -0.39 5.15
CA ASP A 18 6.17 0.86 5.89
C ASP A 18 6.50 2.06 4.99
N LYS A 19 6.86 1.81 3.73
CA LYS A 19 7.25 2.84 2.75
C LYS A 19 6.16 3.13 1.73
N CYS A 20 5.00 2.47 1.87
CA CYS A 20 3.93 2.52 0.90
C CYS A 20 2.76 3.40 1.39
N GLN A 21 2.41 4.41 0.60
CA GLN A 21 1.25 5.28 0.84
C GLN A 21 -0.05 4.48 0.94
N ARG A 22 -0.17 3.33 0.25
CA ARG A 22 -1.36 2.46 0.37
C ARG A 22 -1.50 1.86 1.76
N ALA A 23 -0.40 1.47 2.39
CA ALA A 23 -0.41 1.00 3.76
C ALA A 23 -0.74 2.16 4.72
N ALA A 24 -0.14 3.34 4.48
CA ALA A 24 -0.42 4.53 5.29
C ALA A 24 -1.90 4.94 5.26
N ILE A 25 -2.55 5.01 4.10
CA ILE A 25 -3.99 5.36 4.03
C ILE A 25 -4.91 4.27 4.61
N PHE A 26 -4.45 3.01 4.62
CA PHE A 26 -5.16 1.93 5.31
C PHE A 26 -5.09 2.12 6.83
N HIS A 27 -3.89 2.34 7.38
CA HIS A 27 -3.68 2.59 8.81
C HIS A 27 -4.34 3.88 9.30
N ASN A 28 -4.31 4.92 8.47
CA ASN A 28 -4.97 6.20 8.75
C ASN A 28 -6.49 6.15 8.55
N LYS A 29 -7.05 5.02 8.08
CA LYS A 29 -8.48 4.85 7.76
C LYS A 29 -9.01 5.91 6.78
N THR A 30 -8.15 6.41 5.90
CA THR A 30 -8.49 7.39 4.85
C THR A 30 -8.65 6.75 3.47
N ALA A 31 -8.42 5.44 3.36
CA ALA A 31 -8.63 4.70 2.14
C ALA A 31 -10.12 4.61 1.77
N ARG A 32 -10.45 4.86 0.50
CA ARG A 32 -11.80 4.65 -0.03
C ARG A 32 -12.18 3.17 -0.06
N GLU A 33 -11.23 2.33 -0.43
CA GLU A 33 -11.35 0.87 -0.48
C GLU A 33 -10.06 0.26 0.05
N VAL A 34 -10.16 -0.94 0.64
CA VAL A 34 -9.01 -1.69 1.14
C VAL A 34 -8.88 -2.98 0.33
N LYS A 35 -7.69 -3.24 -0.22
CA LYS A 35 -7.39 -4.47 -0.96
C LYS A 35 -6.07 -5.06 -0.50
N LYS A 36 -5.94 -6.38 -0.60
CA LYS A 36 -4.66 -7.06 -0.37
C LYS A 36 -3.90 -7.18 -1.69
N PHE A 37 -2.73 -6.54 -1.79
CA PHE A 37 -1.85 -6.67 -2.96
C PHE A 37 -0.80 -7.77 -2.74
N GLY A 38 -0.26 -8.35 -3.82
CA GLY A 38 0.66 -9.50 -3.79
C GLY A 38 2.10 -9.20 -3.37
N GLY A 39 2.33 -8.30 -2.40
CA GLY A 39 3.64 -8.15 -1.78
C GLY A 39 3.95 -9.31 -0.83
N THR A 40 5.22 -9.68 -0.70
CA THR A 40 5.71 -10.70 0.24
C THR A 40 6.79 -10.09 1.15
N PRO A 41 7.23 -10.80 2.21
CA PRO A 41 8.29 -10.30 3.09
C PRO A 41 9.62 -10.05 2.35
N ASP A 42 9.89 -10.84 1.32
CA ASP A 42 11.13 -10.74 0.53
C ASP A 42 11.02 -9.77 -0.65
N LYS A 43 9.80 -9.54 -1.16
CA LYS A 43 9.58 -8.82 -2.42
C LYS A 43 8.43 -7.80 -2.32
N GLY A 44 8.72 -6.58 -2.77
CA GLY A 44 7.73 -5.51 -2.95
C GLY A 44 6.60 -5.87 -3.90
N CYS A 45 5.43 -5.26 -3.70
CA CYS A 45 4.31 -5.45 -4.61
C CYS A 45 4.45 -4.56 -5.87
N GLY A 46 3.95 -5.03 -7.02
CA GLY A 46 3.96 -4.25 -8.27
C GLY A 46 2.99 -3.05 -8.29
N LYS A 47 2.35 -2.75 -7.16
CA LYS A 47 1.46 -1.59 -6.94
C LYS A 47 2.01 -0.65 -5.88
N PHE A 48 3.31 -0.72 -5.61
CA PHE A 48 4.00 0.16 -4.68
C PHE A 48 3.70 1.62 -5.01
N LEU A 49 3.33 2.38 -3.98
CA LEU A 49 3.09 3.81 -4.06
C LEU A 49 3.97 4.45 -2.99
N PRO A 50 5.06 5.13 -3.33
CA PRO A 50 5.94 5.73 -2.33
C PRO A 50 5.19 6.75 -1.50
N LEU A 51 5.52 6.84 -0.20
CA LEU A 51 5.05 7.95 0.63
C LEU A 51 5.54 9.28 0.05
N GLU A 52 4.61 10.19 -0.24
CA GLU A 52 4.99 11.56 -0.59
C GLU A 52 5.65 12.21 0.63
N LYS A 53 6.95 12.54 0.50
CA LYS A 53 7.63 13.38 1.48
C LYS A 53 7.05 14.78 1.33
N ARG A 54 6.38 15.25 2.38
CA ARG A 54 5.94 16.64 2.51
C ARG A 54 7.14 17.56 2.68
#